data_AF-G3IHB2-F1
#
_entry.id   AF-G3IHB2-F1
#
_cell.length_a   1.000
_cell.length_b   1.000
_cell.length_c   1.000
_cell.angle_alpha   90.00
_cell.angle_beta   90.00
_cell.angle_gamma   90.00
#
_symmetry.space_group_name_H-M   'P 1'
#
loop_
_entity.id
_entity.type
_entity.pdbx_description
1 polymer ?
#
loop_
_entity_poly.entity_id
_entity_poly.type
_entity_poly.pdbx_seq_one_letter_code
_entity_poly.pdbx_strand_id
1 'polypeptide(L)'
;MRDCNPTVTTESDQEVSCNFERDSCSWHTVHLTDAHWHRVKGHGSEYDHTTGQGFFMFLDPTDPPARGQAAVLLTRPQVPLVPKECLSFWYHLYGPQIGTLHLAMRKDGEEDTLLWSRSGTHGNHWHQAWVTLHHQLEVNTKYQLLFEGLRNGYHGTMALDDVAVRPGPCWAPRSCSFEDSDCGFSPGGLGLWKRQGNASGYVPWGPWTDHTTETAQGHYMVVDTSPNVLPKGQVASLTSEEHQPLTQPACLTFWYHLSLHNPGRV
;
A
#
# COMPACT_ATOMS: atom_id res chain seq x y z
N MET A 1 46.58 12.43 -10.81
CA MET A 1 45.45 12.96 -10.02
C MET A 1 44.27 13.03 -10.95
N ARG A 2 43.28 12.15 -10.79
CA ARG A 2 42.03 12.17 -11.55
C ARG A 2 41.02 12.92 -10.69
N ASP A 3 40.61 14.09 -11.14
CA ASP A 3 39.53 14.85 -10.53
C ASP A 3 38.20 14.10 -10.75
N CYS A 4 37.64 13.56 -9.66
CA CYS A 4 36.23 13.20 -9.61
C CYS A 4 35.45 14.47 -9.22
N ASN A 5 34.83 15.14 -10.19
CA ASN A 5 33.93 16.26 -9.93
C ASN A 5 32.53 15.69 -9.55
N PRO A 6 32.03 15.86 -8.32
CA PRO A 6 30.86 15.11 -7.83
C PRO A 6 29.54 15.88 -8.05
N THR A 7 29.28 16.41 -9.24
CA THR A 7 28.06 17.21 -9.49
C THR A 7 27.56 17.12 -10.93
N VAL A 8 27.22 15.90 -11.37
CA VAL A 8 26.26 15.75 -12.48
C VAL A 8 25.11 14.89 -11.97
N THR A 9 24.15 15.52 -11.29
CA THR A 9 22.83 14.91 -11.04
C THR A 9 22.12 14.79 -12.38
N THR A 10 21.72 13.58 -12.74
CA THR A 10 20.95 13.30 -13.96
C THR A 10 19.46 13.57 -13.72
N GLU A 11 18.64 13.65 -14.78
CA GLU A 11 17.17 13.78 -14.61
C GLU A 11 16.57 12.58 -13.84
N SER A 12 17.16 11.38 -13.92
CA SER A 12 16.67 10.20 -13.16
C SER A 12 16.94 10.32 -11.65
N ASP A 13 17.98 11.03 -11.23
CA ASP A 13 18.29 11.26 -9.81
C ASP A 13 17.23 12.09 -9.07
N GLN A 14 16.36 12.79 -9.82
CA GLN A 14 15.29 13.61 -9.28
C GLN A 14 13.92 12.94 -9.36
N GLU A 15 13.78 11.86 -10.13
CA GLU A 15 12.49 11.22 -10.35
C GLU A 15 12.09 10.32 -9.17
N VAL A 16 10.95 10.64 -8.55
CA VAL A 16 10.37 9.82 -7.46
C VAL A 16 9.69 8.57 -8.04
N SER A 17 9.05 8.70 -9.20
CA SER A 17 8.51 7.56 -9.92
C SER A 17 9.64 6.63 -10.35
N CYS A 18 9.55 5.36 -9.98
CA CYS A 18 10.61 4.38 -10.22
C CYS A 18 10.04 2.97 -10.30
N ASN A 19 10.28 2.30 -11.43
CA ASN A 19 10.03 0.86 -11.61
C ASN A 19 11.30 0.02 -11.43
N PHE A 20 12.38 0.65 -10.94
CA PHE A 20 13.67 0.03 -10.66
C PHE A 20 14.38 -0.72 -11.81
N GLU A 21 13.90 -0.69 -13.05
CA GLU A 21 14.47 -1.51 -14.15
C GLU A 21 15.87 -1.08 -14.58
N ARG A 22 16.17 0.22 -14.52
CA ARG A 22 17.47 0.78 -14.94
C ARG A 22 18.39 1.08 -13.75
N ASP A 23 17.86 1.77 -12.76
CA ASP A 23 18.56 2.26 -11.57
C ASP A 23 17.56 2.38 -10.41
N SER A 24 17.91 3.13 -9.36
CA SER A 24 17.04 3.40 -8.20
C SER A 24 16.37 4.79 -8.26
N CYS A 25 16.45 5.50 -9.39
CA CYS A 25 15.92 6.85 -9.56
C CYS A 25 16.38 7.80 -8.43
N SER A 26 15.46 8.53 -7.79
CA SER A 26 15.78 9.36 -6.61
C SER A 26 16.00 8.57 -5.31
N TRP A 27 15.71 7.27 -5.30
CA TRP A 27 15.75 6.43 -4.10
C TRP A 27 17.17 5.98 -3.79
N HIS A 28 17.56 6.08 -2.53
CA HIS A 28 18.83 5.60 -2.02
C HIS A 28 18.64 4.99 -0.64
N THR A 29 19.44 3.96 -0.35
CA THR A 29 19.43 3.31 0.97
C THR A 29 20.14 4.22 1.97
N VAL A 30 19.59 4.33 3.18
CA VAL A 30 20.26 5.03 4.27
C VAL A 30 20.95 4.01 5.15
N HIS A 31 22.28 4.14 5.27
CA HIS A 31 23.10 3.24 6.07
C HIS A 31 23.09 3.60 7.56
N LEU A 32 21.90 3.58 8.19
CA LEU A 32 21.76 3.77 9.63
C LEU A 32 21.99 2.46 10.43
N THR A 33 21.87 1.32 9.75
CA THR A 33 21.83 -0.03 10.35
C THR A 33 22.52 -1.01 9.40
N ASP A 34 22.72 -2.27 9.80
CA ASP A 34 23.23 -3.31 8.87
C ASP A 34 22.12 -3.85 7.92
N ALA A 35 20.87 -3.44 8.12
CA ALA A 35 19.73 -3.84 7.30
C ALA A 35 19.48 -2.83 6.18
N HIS A 36 19.47 -3.30 4.92
CA HIS A 36 19.36 -2.44 3.76
C HIS A 36 18.33 -2.96 2.76
N TRP A 37 17.72 -2.01 2.05
CA TRP A 37 16.99 -2.30 0.83
C TRP A 37 17.98 -2.56 -0.31
N HIS A 38 17.79 -3.67 -1.00
CA HIS A 38 18.62 -4.09 -2.13
C HIS A 38 17.80 -4.05 -3.40
N ARG A 39 18.37 -3.51 -4.47
CA ARG A 39 17.80 -3.66 -5.81
C ARG A 39 18.18 -5.03 -6.34
N VAL A 40 17.22 -5.93 -6.46
CA VAL A 40 17.45 -7.33 -6.87
C VAL A 40 16.70 -7.63 -8.15
N LYS A 41 17.21 -8.62 -8.91
CA LYS A 41 16.53 -9.11 -10.11
C LYS A 41 15.61 -10.27 -9.73
N GLY A 42 14.35 -10.22 -10.14
CA GLY A 42 13.41 -11.32 -10.00
C GLY A 42 13.86 -12.56 -10.75
N HIS A 43 13.90 -13.70 -10.06
CA HIS A 43 14.14 -15.01 -10.67
C HIS A 43 12.81 -15.77 -10.73
N GLY A 44 12.03 -15.53 -11.78
CA GLY A 44 10.75 -16.18 -12.02
C GLY A 44 9.53 -15.35 -11.57
N SER A 45 8.35 -15.80 -12.00
CA SER A 45 7.07 -15.07 -11.89
C SER A 45 6.56 -14.83 -10.46
N GLU A 46 7.26 -15.29 -9.43
CA GLU A 46 6.86 -15.14 -8.03
C GLU A 46 7.38 -13.85 -7.39
N TYR A 47 8.24 -13.08 -8.07
CA TYR A 47 9.02 -12.03 -7.39
C TYR A 47 9.02 -10.65 -8.04
N ASP A 48 8.63 -10.47 -9.30
CA ASP A 48 8.60 -9.14 -9.94
C ASP A 48 7.20 -8.86 -10.51
N HIS A 49 6.64 -7.70 -10.17
CA HIS A 49 5.31 -7.27 -10.59
C HIS A 49 5.29 -6.79 -12.06
N THR A 50 6.39 -6.21 -12.54
CA THR A 50 6.45 -5.53 -13.84
C THR A 50 6.63 -6.51 -15.00
N THR A 51 7.49 -7.53 -14.86
CA THR A 51 7.80 -8.49 -15.95
C THR A 51 7.94 -9.95 -15.51
N GLY A 52 7.96 -10.22 -14.20
CA GLY A 52 8.35 -11.53 -13.64
C GLY A 52 9.84 -11.88 -13.81
N GLN A 53 10.67 -10.94 -14.31
CA GLN A 53 12.12 -11.08 -14.54
C GLN A 53 12.91 -9.75 -14.39
N GLY A 54 12.25 -8.71 -13.91
CA GLY A 54 12.72 -7.33 -13.80
C GLY A 54 13.38 -7.06 -12.45
N PHE A 55 13.51 -5.80 -12.11
CA PHE A 55 14.18 -5.37 -10.88
C PHE A 55 13.20 -4.72 -9.92
N PHE A 56 13.36 -5.00 -8.64
CA PHE A 56 12.55 -4.42 -7.58
C PHE A 56 13.43 -4.17 -6.34
N MET A 57 12.90 -3.44 -5.37
CA MET A 57 13.56 -3.22 -4.09
C MET A 57 13.13 -4.31 -3.11
N PHE A 58 14.11 -5.00 -2.52
CA PHE A 58 13.91 -6.13 -1.63
C PHE A 58 14.63 -5.89 -0.32
N LEU A 59 13.95 -6.18 0.78
CA LEU A 59 14.56 -6.20 2.10
C LEU A 59 14.89 -7.64 2.48
N ASP A 60 16.18 -7.99 2.47
CA ASP A 60 16.63 -9.36 2.72
C ASP A 60 16.38 -9.75 4.20
N PRO A 61 15.61 -10.81 4.47
CA PRO A 61 15.36 -11.27 5.84
C PRO A 61 16.60 -11.90 6.50
N THR A 62 17.60 -12.30 5.71
CA THR A 62 18.82 -12.97 6.17
C THR A 62 19.96 -11.99 6.48
N ASP A 63 19.84 -10.73 6.04
CA ASP A 63 20.80 -9.67 6.41
C ASP A 63 20.88 -9.53 7.93
N PRO A 64 22.11 -9.48 8.51
CA PRO A 64 22.32 -9.54 9.95
C PRO A 64 21.40 -8.60 10.73
N PRO A 65 20.87 -9.06 11.87
CA PRO A 65 20.02 -8.23 12.71
C PRO A 65 20.83 -7.12 13.35
N ALA A 66 20.32 -5.92 13.23
CA ALA A 66 19.93 -5.28 14.47
C ALA A 66 18.42 -5.47 14.65
N ARG A 67 18.03 -6.32 15.61
CA ARG A 67 16.63 -6.45 16.03
C ARG A 67 16.09 -5.07 16.42
N GLY A 68 14.93 -4.69 15.92
CA GLY A 68 14.29 -3.41 16.22
C GLY A 68 14.91 -2.21 15.50
N GLN A 69 15.83 -2.42 14.56
CA GLN A 69 16.36 -1.37 13.71
C GLN A 69 15.76 -1.45 12.30
N ALA A 70 15.52 -0.28 11.71
CA ALA A 70 14.78 -0.16 10.47
C ALA A 70 15.71 -0.06 9.25
N ALA A 71 15.35 -0.74 8.17
CA ALA A 71 15.94 -0.49 6.87
C ALA A 71 15.19 0.65 6.18
N VAL A 72 15.91 1.70 5.76
CA VAL A 72 15.29 2.91 5.21
C VAL A 72 15.71 3.10 3.75
N LEU A 73 14.71 3.23 2.88
CA LEU A 73 14.86 3.66 1.48
C LEU A 73 14.30 5.08 1.37
N LEU A 74 15.13 6.05 1.03
CA LEU A 74 14.84 7.48 1.12
C LEU A 74 14.98 8.13 -0.27
N THR A 75 14.09 9.06 -0.63
CA THR A 75 14.28 9.88 -1.84
C THR A 75 15.31 10.98 -1.61
N ARG A 76 15.94 11.52 -2.67
CA ARG A 76 16.59 12.84 -2.56
C ARG A 76 15.54 13.91 -2.22
N PRO A 77 15.94 15.09 -1.68
CA PRO A 77 15.00 16.18 -1.40
C PRO A 77 14.23 16.64 -2.65
N GLN A 78 12.91 16.65 -2.54
CA GLN A 78 11.95 16.98 -3.59
C GLN A 78 11.30 18.34 -3.32
N VAL A 79 10.95 19.08 -4.37
CA VAL A 79 10.18 20.33 -4.29
C VAL A 79 8.75 20.04 -4.75
N PRO A 80 7.73 20.27 -3.92
CA PRO A 80 6.35 20.00 -4.32
C PRO A 80 5.89 21.01 -5.38
N LEU A 81 5.36 20.51 -6.49
CA LEU A 81 4.88 21.35 -7.60
C LEU A 81 3.39 21.68 -7.49
N VAL A 82 2.64 20.89 -6.73
CA VAL A 82 1.19 20.98 -6.57
C VAL A 82 0.82 20.69 -5.11
N PRO A 83 -0.32 21.21 -4.59
CA PRO A 83 -0.67 21.07 -3.18
C PRO A 83 -1.05 19.63 -2.80
N LYS A 84 -1.37 18.79 -3.79
CA LYS A 84 -1.69 17.37 -3.62
C LYS A 84 -1.07 16.55 -4.73
N GLU A 85 -0.47 15.43 -4.36
CA GLU A 85 0.05 14.42 -5.28
C GLU A 85 -0.49 13.05 -4.88
N CYS A 86 -0.70 12.16 -5.86
CA CYS A 86 -1.07 10.79 -5.59
C CYS A 86 0.14 9.90 -5.83
N LEU A 87 0.62 9.29 -4.75
CA LEU A 87 1.62 8.24 -4.77
C LEU A 87 0.92 6.89 -4.87
N SER A 88 1.40 6.04 -5.77
CA SER A 88 1.11 4.61 -5.77
C SER A 88 2.39 3.81 -5.78
N PHE A 89 2.33 2.61 -5.22
CA PHE A 89 3.44 1.66 -5.26
C PHE A 89 2.88 0.25 -5.10
N TRP A 90 3.63 -0.71 -5.62
CA TRP A 90 3.39 -2.13 -5.38
C TRP A 90 4.25 -2.61 -4.23
N TYR A 91 3.68 -3.49 -3.40
CA TYR A 91 4.37 -4.10 -2.27
C TYR A 91 4.06 -5.60 -2.18
N HIS A 92 5.01 -6.36 -1.66
CA HIS A 92 4.85 -7.78 -1.35
C HIS A 92 5.30 -8.02 0.09
N LEU A 93 4.42 -8.61 0.91
CA LEU A 93 4.64 -8.89 2.32
C LEU A 93 4.21 -10.33 2.60
N TYR A 94 5.16 -11.28 2.63
CA TYR A 94 4.81 -12.70 2.74
C TYR A 94 5.72 -13.49 3.66
N GLY A 95 5.12 -14.14 4.66
CA GLY A 95 5.81 -15.03 5.59
C GLY A 95 5.54 -14.73 7.08
N PRO A 96 6.14 -15.50 7.99
CA PRO A 96 5.72 -15.52 9.39
C PRO A 96 6.30 -14.38 10.25
N GLN A 97 7.35 -13.69 9.80
CA GLN A 97 8.08 -12.68 10.59
C GLN A 97 8.45 -11.44 9.76
N ILE A 98 7.47 -10.90 9.02
CA ILE A 98 7.64 -9.75 8.13
C ILE A 98 7.92 -8.46 8.89
N GLY A 99 7.32 -8.33 10.07
CA GLY A 99 7.29 -7.06 10.81
C GLY A 99 6.36 -6.06 10.16
N THR A 100 6.82 -4.83 9.92
CA THR A 100 6.00 -3.70 9.47
C THR A 100 6.70 -2.91 8.37
N LEU A 101 5.97 -2.55 7.32
CA LEU A 101 6.38 -1.60 6.30
C LEU A 101 5.67 -0.27 6.52
N HIS A 102 6.44 0.82 6.63
CA HIS A 102 5.94 2.19 6.69
C HIS A 102 6.29 2.95 5.43
N LEU A 103 5.40 3.88 5.06
CA LEU A 103 5.73 5.03 4.24
C LEU A 103 5.53 6.28 5.08
N ALA A 104 6.55 7.11 5.15
CA ALA A 104 6.50 8.40 5.83
C ALA A 104 7.01 9.54 4.94
N MET A 105 6.60 10.75 5.28
CA MET A 105 7.10 11.98 4.68
C MET A 105 7.94 12.74 5.70
N ARG A 106 9.17 13.08 5.31
CA ARG A 106 10.07 13.95 6.07
C ARG A 106 10.08 15.35 5.46
N LYS A 107 10.02 16.38 6.30
CA LYS A 107 10.21 17.79 5.93
C LYS A 107 11.29 18.40 6.81
N ASP A 108 12.03 19.37 6.27
CA ASP A 108 13.12 20.00 7.01
C ASP A 108 12.61 20.70 8.28
N GLY A 109 13.13 20.29 9.44
CA GLY A 109 12.78 20.88 10.74
C GLY A 109 11.48 20.36 11.36
N GLU A 110 10.83 19.36 10.75
CA GLU A 110 9.62 18.70 11.25
C GLU A 110 9.89 17.22 11.61
N GLU A 111 9.03 16.64 12.45
CA GLU A 111 9.02 15.20 12.67
C GLU A 111 8.44 14.47 11.44
N ASP A 112 8.89 13.22 11.23
CA ASP A 112 8.39 12.40 10.14
C ASP A 112 6.88 12.14 10.28
N THR A 113 6.13 12.43 9.24
CA THR A 113 4.68 12.17 9.20
C THR A 113 4.43 10.79 8.61
N LEU A 114 3.91 9.86 9.41
CA LEU A 114 3.49 8.54 8.93
C LEU A 114 2.30 8.69 7.98
N LEU A 115 2.46 8.21 6.74
CA LEU A 115 1.44 8.31 5.70
C LEU A 115 0.70 6.99 5.50
N TRP A 116 1.40 5.86 5.64
CA TRP A 116 0.84 4.53 5.42
C TRP A 116 1.65 3.48 6.20
N SER A 117 0.99 2.43 6.67
CA SER A 117 1.61 1.35 7.42
C SER A 117 0.89 0.02 7.16
N ARG A 118 1.65 -1.07 7.05
CA ARG A 118 1.15 -2.46 7.05
C ARG A 118 2.07 -3.39 7.80
N SER A 119 1.47 -4.33 8.52
CA SER A 119 2.16 -5.29 9.36
C SER A 119 1.73 -6.71 9.05
N GLY A 120 2.67 -7.64 9.17
CA GLY A 120 2.43 -9.07 8.98
C GLY A 120 2.35 -9.49 7.52
N THR A 121 1.81 -10.69 7.30
CA THR A 121 1.70 -11.30 5.97
C THR A 121 0.41 -10.85 5.27
N HIS A 122 0.49 -10.67 3.96
CA HIS A 122 -0.61 -10.22 3.10
C HIS A 122 -0.85 -11.22 1.95
N GLY A 123 -0.67 -12.51 2.19
CA GLY A 123 -0.72 -13.51 1.12
C GLY A 123 0.50 -13.45 0.21
N ASN A 124 0.69 -14.46 -0.64
CA ASN A 124 1.86 -14.56 -1.52
C ASN A 124 1.61 -13.92 -2.90
N HIS A 125 1.27 -12.64 -2.91
CA HIS A 125 1.05 -11.89 -4.14
C HIS A 125 1.34 -10.41 -3.94
N TRP A 126 1.51 -9.69 -5.05
CA TRP A 126 1.74 -8.26 -5.05
C TRP A 126 0.44 -7.50 -4.78
N HIS A 127 0.56 -6.45 -3.97
CA HIS A 127 -0.53 -5.55 -3.60
C HIS A 127 -0.20 -4.14 -4.03
N GLN A 128 -1.22 -3.35 -4.37
CA GLN A 128 -1.05 -1.95 -4.73
C GLN A 128 -1.61 -1.05 -3.64
N ALA A 129 -0.81 -0.08 -3.20
CA ALA A 129 -1.23 0.97 -2.28
C ALA A 129 -1.35 2.32 -3.00
N TRP A 130 -2.21 3.19 -2.46
CA TRP A 130 -2.43 4.55 -2.93
C TRP A 130 -2.46 5.52 -1.74
N VAL A 131 -1.67 6.58 -1.81
CA VAL A 131 -1.52 7.56 -0.71
C VAL A 131 -1.55 8.98 -1.28
N THR A 132 -2.45 9.81 -0.79
CA THR A 132 -2.47 11.24 -1.15
C THR A 132 -1.45 11.98 -0.29
N LEU A 133 -0.46 12.57 -0.95
CA LEU A 133 0.52 13.45 -0.34
C LEU A 133 -0.07 14.86 -0.24
N HIS A 134 0.08 15.50 0.91
CA HIS A 134 -0.41 16.84 1.18
C HIS A 134 0.77 17.79 1.38
N HIS A 135 0.82 18.83 0.56
CA HIS A 135 1.93 19.78 0.54
C HIS A 135 1.47 21.19 0.88
N GLN A 136 2.31 21.90 1.64
CA GLN A 136 2.24 23.35 1.78
C GLN A 136 3.18 23.96 0.74
N LEU A 137 2.61 24.69 -0.22
CA LEU A 137 3.37 25.33 -1.29
C LEU A 137 4.03 26.62 -0.78
N GLU A 138 5.12 26.44 -0.04
CA GLU A 138 5.94 27.51 0.50
C GLU A 138 7.30 27.54 -0.21
N VAL A 139 7.91 28.73 -0.29
CA VAL A 139 9.20 28.92 -0.96
C VAL A 139 10.29 28.18 -0.17
N ASN A 140 11.08 27.36 -0.87
CA ASN A 140 12.15 26.52 -0.31
C ASN A 140 11.70 25.32 0.55
N THR A 141 10.40 25.01 0.64
CA THR A 141 9.96 23.78 1.32
C THR A 141 10.32 22.58 0.48
N LYS A 142 11.09 21.67 1.08
CA LYS A 142 11.44 20.37 0.50
C LYS A 142 10.86 19.25 1.34
N TYR A 143 10.56 18.15 0.67
CA TYR A 143 10.14 16.92 1.32
C TYR A 143 10.97 15.74 0.84
N GLN A 144 11.01 14.68 1.63
CA GLN A 144 11.53 13.37 1.24
C GLN A 144 10.48 12.32 1.59
N LEU A 145 10.36 11.30 0.75
CA LEU A 145 9.60 10.11 1.07
C LEU A 145 10.56 9.04 1.56
N LEU A 146 10.13 8.28 2.56
CA LEU A 146 10.91 7.17 3.07
C LEU A 146 10.03 5.93 3.26
N PHE A 147 10.50 4.82 2.70
CA PHE A 147 10.00 3.50 3.04
C PHE A 147 10.86 2.91 4.15
N GLU A 148 10.23 2.56 5.25
CA GLU A 148 10.89 2.01 6.43
C GLU A 148 10.40 0.58 6.67
N GLY A 149 11.33 -0.37 6.61
CA GLY A 149 11.09 -1.78 6.91
C GLY A 149 11.52 -2.13 8.33
N LEU A 150 10.56 -2.35 9.22
CA LEU A 150 10.76 -2.75 10.61
C LEU A 150 10.60 -4.26 10.75
N ARG A 151 11.71 -5.01 10.75
CA ARG A 151 11.67 -6.47 10.86
C ARG A 151 11.40 -6.92 12.30
N ASN A 152 10.54 -7.93 12.48
CA ASN A 152 10.32 -8.58 13.78
C ASN A 152 10.89 -10.02 13.86
N GLY A 153 11.65 -10.45 12.85
CA GLY A 153 12.37 -11.72 12.80
C GLY A 153 13.21 -11.88 11.52
N TYR A 154 13.49 -13.13 11.13
CA TYR A 154 14.39 -13.48 10.01
C TYR A 154 13.70 -14.31 8.92
N HIS A 155 12.37 -14.37 8.95
CA HIS A 155 11.60 -15.22 8.06
C HIS A 155 10.51 -14.43 7.34
N GLY A 156 10.56 -14.50 6.00
CA GLY A 156 9.58 -13.88 5.10
C GLY A 156 10.19 -12.75 4.27
N THR A 157 9.42 -12.22 3.33
CA THR A 157 9.89 -11.27 2.32
C THR A 157 9.13 -9.96 2.38
N MET A 158 9.87 -8.86 2.22
CA MET A 158 9.33 -7.53 2.04
C MET A 158 9.93 -6.93 0.76
N ALA A 159 9.07 -6.54 -0.18
CA ALA A 159 9.49 -5.97 -1.44
C ALA A 159 8.62 -4.78 -1.85
N LEU A 160 9.20 -3.89 -2.66
CA LEU A 160 8.60 -2.70 -3.22
C LEU A 160 8.91 -2.63 -4.72
N ASP A 161 7.92 -2.22 -5.50
CA ASP A 161 8.08 -2.03 -6.94
C ASP A 161 7.14 -0.93 -7.47
N ASP A 162 7.36 -0.49 -8.71
CA ASP A 162 6.43 0.34 -9.49
C ASP A 162 5.91 1.58 -8.72
N VAL A 163 6.83 2.35 -8.14
CA VAL A 163 6.50 3.61 -7.48
C VAL A 163 6.13 4.64 -8.54
N ALA A 164 4.98 5.30 -8.39
CA ALA A 164 4.52 6.33 -9.31
C ALA A 164 3.91 7.51 -8.56
N VAL A 165 4.29 8.72 -8.95
CA VAL A 165 3.70 9.97 -8.46
C VAL A 165 3.00 10.68 -9.60
N ARG A 166 1.78 11.16 -9.35
CA ARG A 166 1.06 12.05 -10.29
C ARG A 166 0.46 13.26 -9.57
N PRO A 167 0.27 14.39 -10.27
CA PRO A 167 -0.43 15.54 -9.71
C PRO A 167 -1.90 15.22 -9.36
N GLY A 168 -2.38 15.82 -8.25
CA GLY A 168 -3.76 15.68 -7.77
C GLY A 168 -3.92 14.65 -6.65
N PRO A 169 -5.08 14.61 -5.97
CA PRO A 169 -5.35 13.58 -4.96
C PRO A 169 -5.45 12.19 -5.60
N CYS A 170 -5.27 11.15 -4.81
CA CYS A 170 -5.68 9.82 -5.24
C CYS A 170 -7.20 9.79 -5.40
N TRP A 171 -7.67 9.37 -6.58
CA TRP A 171 -9.08 9.06 -6.78
C TRP A 171 -9.42 7.78 -6.01
N ALA A 172 -10.71 7.51 -5.77
CA ALA A 172 -11.13 6.19 -5.34
C ALA A 172 -10.43 5.15 -6.24
N PRO A 173 -9.68 4.22 -5.63
CA PRO A 173 -8.88 3.30 -6.40
C PRO A 173 -9.79 2.46 -7.29
N ARG A 174 -9.34 2.17 -8.53
CA ARG A 174 -10.09 1.33 -9.49
C ARG A 174 -10.42 -0.06 -8.93
N SER A 175 -9.67 -0.47 -7.90
CA SER A 175 -9.90 -1.66 -7.11
C SER A 175 -9.98 -1.23 -5.66
N CYS A 176 -10.92 -1.80 -4.91
CA CYS A 176 -11.01 -1.60 -3.48
C CYS A 176 -10.97 -2.92 -2.74
N SER A 177 -9.88 -3.13 -2.00
CA SER A 177 -9.70 -4.27 -1.11
C SER A 177 -10.26 -4.04 0.29
N PHE A 178 -10.71 -2.82 0.60
CA PHE A 178 -11.02 -2.35 1.94
C PHE A 178 -9.84 -2.37 2.92
N GLU A 179 -8.60 -2.64 2.51
CA GLU A 179 -7.49 -2.69 3.47
C GLU A 179 -7.10 -1.30 3.99
N ASP A 180 -7.13 -0.27 3.14
CA ASP A 180 -6.75 1.10 3.52
C ASP A 180 -7.90 1.92 4.08
N SER A 181 -9.09 1.74 3.51
CA SER A 181 -10.28 2.56 3.79
C SER A 181 -11.53 1.92 3.20
N ASP A 182 -12.67 2.58 3.41
CA ASP A 182 -13.91 2.24 2.71
C ASP A 182 -13.90 2.70 1.24
N CYS A 183 -12.80 3.28 0.74
CA CYS A 183 -12.56 3.69 -0.66
C CYS A 183 -13.71 4.49 -1.30
N GLY A 184 -14.39 5.32 -0.50
CA GLY A 184 -15.53 6.12 -0.94
C GLY A 184 -16.88 5.40 -0.88
N PHE A 185 -16.91 4.11 -0.57
CA PHE A 185 -18.15 3.42 -0.27
C PHE A 185 -18.71 3.84 1.08
N SER A 186 -20.03 3.97 1.14
CA SER A 186 -20.76 4.31 2.34
C SER A 186 -22.02 3.45 2.48
N PRO A 187 -22.40 3.08 3.71
CA PRO A 187 -23.67 2.40 3.96
C PRO A 187 -24.84 3.31 3.59
N GLY A 188 -25.66 2.88 2.63
CA GLY A 188 -26.91 3.54 2.28
C GLY A 188 -28.11 2.95 3.02
N GLY A 189 -29.26 3.63 2.95
CA GLY A 189 -30.52 3.14 3.51
C GLY A 189 -30.44 2.91 5.02
N LEU A 190 -30.53 1.66 5.45
CA LEU A 190 -30.52 1.26 6.87
C LEU A 190 -29.14 1.34 7.54
N GLY A 191 -28.07 1.63 6.78
CA GLY A 191 -26.73 1.83 7.35
C GLY A 191 -26.10 0.56 7.97
N LEU A 192 -26.48 -0.62 7.47
CA LEU A 192 -26.12 -1.90 8.09
C LEU A 192 -24.74 -2.44 7.68
N TRP A 193 -24.19 -1.96 6.57
CA TRP A 193 -22.88 -2.36 6.08
C TRP A 193 -21.78 -1.85 7.00
N LYS A 194 -20.82 -2.71 7.34
CA LYS A 194 -19.69 -2.38 8.21
C LYS A 194 -18.41 -2.96 7.66
N ARG A 195 -17.33 -2.19 7.71
CA ARG A 195 -15.98 -2.68 7.48
C ARG A 195 -15.49 -3.40 8.74
N GLN A 196 -15.01 -4.63 8.59
CA GLN A 196 -14.39 -5.37 9.70
C GLN A 196 -13.30 -6.32 9.20
N GLY A 197 -12.39 -6.71 10.09
CA GLY A 197 -11.57 -7.90 9.93
C GLY A 197 -12.00 -8.98 10.94
N ASN A 198 -11.61 -10.24 10.72
CA ASN A 198 -11.99 -11.33 11.63
C ASN A 198 -11.31 -11.18 13.00
N ALA A 199 -10.04 -10.73 13.04
CA ALA A 199 -9.28 -10.55 14.28
C ALA A 199 -9.81 -9.42 15.20
N SER A 200 -10.59 -8.47 14.66
CA SER A 200 -11.11 -7.28 15.35
C SER A 200 -12.64 -7.19 15.32
N GLY A 201 -13.31 -8.19 14.75
CA GLY A 201 -14.74 -8.15 14.43
C GLY A 201 -15.63 -8.22 15.68
N TYR A 202 -16.44 -7.18 15.87
CA TYR A 202 -17.56 -7.16 16.83
C TYR A 202 -18.69 -8.14 16.46
N VAL A 203 -18.65 -8.71 15.24
CA VAL A 203 -19.69 -9.57 14.68
C VAL A 203 -19.09 -10.98 14.45
N PRO A 204 -19.57 -12.02 15.14
CA PRO A 204 -19.04 -13.39 15.01
C PRO A 204 -19.40 -14.08 13.69
N TRP A 205 -19.84 -13.33 12.68
CA TRP A 205 -20.35 -13.83 11.41
C TRP A 205 -19.67 -13.08 10.27
N GLY A 206 -18.82 -13.80 9.52
CA GLY A 206 -18.02 -13.32 8.39
C GLY A 206 -17.04 -14.41 7.95
N PRO A 207 -16.39 -14.28 6.78
CA PRO A 207 -15.34 -15.21 6.39
C PRO A 207 -14.18 -15.22 7.39
N TRP A 208 -13.58 -16.40 7.59
CA TRP A 208 -12.47 -16.60 8.53
C TRP A 208 -11.20 -15.86 8.11
N THR A 209 -11.03 -15.68 6.80
CA THR A 209 -9.91 -14.99 6.17
C THR A 209 -10.46 -14.04 5.13
N ASP A 210 -9.93 -12.83 5.12
CA ASP A 210 -10.14 -11.89 4.03
C ASP A 210 -9.56 -12.45 2.71
N HIS A 211 -10.21 -12.12 1.60
CA HIS A 211 -9.80 -12.58 0.27
C HIS A 211 -8.53 -11.87 -0.21
N THR A 212 -8.37 -10.57 0.08
CA THR A 212 -7.24 -9.80 -0.43
C THR A 212 -5.95 -10.27 0.24
N THR A 213 -5.91 -10.28 1.57
CA THR A 213 -4.69 -10.61 2.32
C THR A 213 -4.54 -12.10 2.58
N GLU A 214 -5.56 -12.90 2.32
CA GLU A 214 -5.63 -14.33 2.70
C GLU A 214 -5.40 -14.55 4.22
N THR A 215 -5.71 -13.53 5.03
CA THR A 215 -5.48 -13.55 6.49
C THR A 215 -6.73 -13.18 7.29
N ALA A 216 -6.74 -13.52 8.58
CA ALA A 216 -7.81 -13.09 9.49
C ALA A 216 -7.74 -11.59 9.86
N GLN A 217 -6.60 -10.93 9.56
CA GLN A 217 -6.33 -9.53 9.87
C GLN A 217 -6.79 -8.57 8.76
N GLY A 218 -6.98 -9.07 7.54
CA GLY A 218 -7.53 -8.28 6.44
C GLY A 218 -8.99 -7.88 6.68
N HIS A 219 -9.47 -6.99 5.84
CA HIS A 219 -10.72 -6.27 6.00
C HIS A 219 -11.67 -6.50 4.84
N TYR A 220 -12.96 -6.60 5.16
CA TYR A 220 -14.02 -6.71 4.18
C TYR A 220 -15.27 -5.98 4.68
N MET A 221 -16.19 -5.70 3.75
CA MET A 221 -17.52 -5.19 4.08
C MET A 221 -18.46 -6.35 4.41
N VAL A 222 -19.18 -6.24 5.52
CA VAL A 222 -20.15 -7.25 5.97
C VAL A 222 -21.49 -6.61 6.31
N VAL A 223 -22.55 -7.39 6.17
CA VAL A 223 -23.90 -7.05 6.62
C VAL A 223 -24.55 -8.26 7.30
N ASP A 224 -25.23 -8.01 8.42
CA ASP A 224 -26.04 -9.02 9.11
C ASP A 224 -27.43 -9.11 8.45
N THR A 225 -27.70 -10.26 7.84
CA THR A 225 -28.94 -10.57 7.13
C THR A 225 -29.96 -11.31 8.00
N SER A 226 -29.75 -11.41 9.31
CA SER A 226 -30.69 -12.07 10.20
C SER A 226 -32.06 -11.38 10.16
N PRO A 227 -33.18 -12.12 10.30
CA PRO A 227 -34.53 -11.54 10.18
C PRO A 227 -34.82 -10.38 11.15
N ASN A 228 -34.08 -10.31 12.26
CA ASN A 228 -34.20 -9.24 13.25
C ASN A 228 -33.45 -7.96 12.84
N VAL A 229 -32.41 -8.08 12.02
CA VAL A 229 -31.56 -6.95 11.59
C VAL A 229 -31.96 -6.47 10.20
N LEU A 230 -32.16 -7.39 9.26
CA LEU A 230 -32.64 -7.11 7.91
C LEU A 230 -33.94 -7.89 7.63
N PRO A 231 -35.11 -7.34 8.01
CA PRO A 231 -36.42 -7.94 7.75
C PRO A 231 -36.67 -8.25 6.27
N LYS A 232 -37.46 -9.28 6.02
CA LYS A 232 -37.80 -9.72 4.65
C LYS A 232 -38.42 -8.56 3.84
N GLY A 233 -37.86 -8.33 2.65
CA GLY A 233 -38.30 -7.28 1.73
C GLY A 233 -37.55 -5.95 1.89
N GLN A 234 -36.66 -5.83 2.89
CA GLN A 234 -35.73 -4.71 2.99
C GLN A 234 -34.42 -5.01 2.26
N VAL A 235 -33.69 -3.94 1.94
CA VAL A 235 -32.40 -3.98 1.24
C VAL A 235 -31.37 -3.22 2.05
N ALA A 236 -30.19 -3.83 2.23
CA ALA A 236 -29.01 -3.14 2.73
C ALA A 236 -28.15 -2.72 1.53
N SER A 237 -28.01 -1.42 1.30
CA SER A 237 -27.24 -0.89 0.17
C SER A 237 -25.84 -0.44 0.61
N LEU A 238 -24.84 -0.75 -0.20
CA LEU A 238 -23.50 -0.17 -0.11
C LEU A 238 -23.29 0.67 -1.37
N THR A 239 -23.04 1.97 -1.22
CA THR A 239 -23.04 2.92 -2.34
C THR A 239 -21.67 3.54 -2.46
N SER A 240 -21.08 3.54 -3.66
CA SER A 240 -19.85 4.28 -3.94
C SER A 240 -20.11 5.79 -3.91
N GLU A 241 -19.03 6.57 -3.90
CA GLU A 241 -19.13 8.00 -4.23
C GLU A 241 -19.57 8.20 -5.70
N GLU A 242 -19.94 9.43 -6.03
CA GLU A 242 -20.25 9.79 -7.41
C GLU A 242 -18.94 9.85 -8.22
N HIS A 243 -18.83 8.96 -9.21
CA HIS A 243 -17.71 8.95 -10.13
C HIS A 243 -18.07 9.63 -11.46
N GLN A 244 -17.06 10.22 -12.12
CA GLN A 244 -17.24 10.72 -13.48
C GLN A 244 -17.61 9.57 -14.43
N PRO A 245 -18.50 9.80 -15.41
CA PRO A 245 -18.85 8.79 -16.40
C PRO A 245 -17.62 8.25 -17.12
N LEU A 246 -17.51 6.93 -17.21
CA LEU A 246 -16.41 6.29 -17.92
C LEU A 246 -16.54 6.58 -19.43
N THR A 247 -15.41 6.89 -20.06
CA THR A 247 -15.33 7.13 -21.51
C THR A 247 -15.50 5.85 -22.33
N GLN A 248 -15.36 4.69 -21.69
CA GLN A 248 -15.56 3.37 -22.27
C GLN A 248 -16.34 2.47 -21.28
N PRO A 249 -17.12 1.48 -21.76
CA PRO A 249 -17.74 0.50 -20.89
C PRO A 249 -16.69 -0.24 -20.04
N ALA A 250 -16.99 -0.45 -18.77
CA ALA A 250 -16.16 -1.24 -17.87
C ALA A 250 -17.02 -2.24 -17.07
N CYS A 251 -16.39 -3.34 -16.65
CA CYS A 251 -17.01 -4.33 -15.78
C CYS A 251 -16.72 -4.01 -14.31
N LEU A 252 -17.74 -4.15 -13.46
CA LEU A 252 -17.55 -4.21 -12.01
C LEU A 252 -17.39 -5.68 -11.61
N THR A 253 -16.27 -6.02 -11.00
CA THR A 253 -15.99 -7.35 -10.46
C THR A 253 -15.75 -7.24 -8.97
N PHE A 254 -16.34 -8.14 -8.18
CA PHE A 254 -16.14 -8.20 -6.75
C PHE A 254 -16.20 -9.63 -6.25
N TRP A 255 -15.49 -9.88 -5.15
CA TRP A 255 -15.55 -11.13 -4.41
C TRP A 255 -16.64 -11.02 -3.34
N TYR A 256 -17.38 -12.10 -3.13
CA TYR A 256 -18.42 -12.13 -2.11
C TYR A 256 -18.44 -13.47 -1.39
N HIS A 257 -18.88 -13.44 -0.15
CA HIS A 257 -19.08 -14.61 0.67
C HIS A 257 -20.51 -14.60 1.23
N LEU A 258 -21.23 -15.70 1.04
CA LEU A 258 -22.59 -15.86 1.54
C LEU A 258 -22.63 -16.85 2.70
N SER A 259 -23.28 -16.46 3.80
CA SER A 259 -23.59 -17.34 4.91
C SER A 259 -24.36 -18.58 4.45
N LEU A 260 -24.03 -19.74 5.00
CA LEU A 260 -24.79 -20.98 4.75
C LEU A 260 -26.22 -20.93 5.31
N HIS A 261 -26.53 -19.98 6.20
CA HIS A 261 -27.84 -19.84 6.84
C HIS A 261 -28.40 -18.44 6.54
N ASN A 262 -29.44 -18.38 5.70
CA ASN A 262 -30.15 -17.16 5.28
C ASN A 262 -29.27 -16.07 4.63
N PRO A 263 -28.57 -16.36 3.52
CA PRO A 263 -27.65 -15.41 2.89
C PRO A 263 -28.30 -14.18 2.24
N GLY A 264 -29.62 -14.15 2.09
CA GLY A 264 -30.29 -13.18 1.23
C GLY A 264 -29.98 -13.42 -0.26
N ARG A 265 -30.15 -12.39 -1.09
CA ARG A 265 -29.72 -12.35 -2.50
C ARG A 265 -28.92 -11.09 -2.71
N VAL A 266 -27.81 -11.20 -3.45
CA VAL A 266 -26.92 -10.09 -3.83
C VAL A 266 -27.34 -9.59 -5.20
#